data_AF-A0A818TNH0-F1
#
_entry.id   AF-A0A818TNH0-F1
#
_cell.length_a   1.000
_cell.length_b   1.000
_cell.length_c   1.000
_cell.angle_alpha   90.00
_cell.angle_beta   90.00
_cell.angle_gamma   90.00
#
_symmetry.space_group_name_H-M   'P 1'
#
loop_
_entity.id
_entity.type
_entity.pdbx_description
1 polymer ?
#
loop_
_entity_poly.entity_id
_entity_poly.type
_entity_poly.pdbx_seq_one_letter_code
_entity_poly.pdbx_strand_id
1 'polypeptide(L)'
;THQRLIPNDLLDTITIWLNVKKEYADEKRVEHSERITSVALMVYQSAEVVHYQQDKQQYDTCLVGDAAFGVPFFRSLNNGIICSRKLASCIQLYYGNESTQTGGGNILNNLKFGWTKLVNQAHCLLNSNEPLKAYSQFVHLMATKEIVIAQNKANFLFAADMMNKINGSVPWQLNKWSSEDVDHLKETIYSNNQSITTTDDQIDSNTWEDEDYDLVQEFDILESDLSNNSQQD
;
A
#
# COMPACT_ATOMS: atom_id res chain seq x y z
N THR A 1 16.78 -2.88 -13.88
CA THR A 1 16.24 -2.81 -12.49
C THR A 1 15.08 -1.84 -12.47
N HIS A 2 13.97 -2.17 -11.77
CA HIS A 2 12.77 -1.30 -11.69
C HIS A 2 12.93 -0.15 -10.69
N GLN A 3 14.17 0.22 -10.34
CA GLN A 3 14.48 1.21 -9.32
C GLN A 3 13.81 2.57 -9.60
N ARG A 4 13.72 2.94 -10.88
CA ARG A 4 13.04 4.18 -11.34
C ARG A 4 11.52 4.19 -11.15
N LEU A 5 10.90 3.03 -10.91
CA LEU A 5 9.45 2.91 -10.68
C LEU A 5 9.11 2.96 -9.18
N ILE A 6 10.12 2.96 -8.31
CA ILE A 6 9.94 2.90 -6.86
C ILE A 6 10.08 4.32 -6.32
N PRO A 7 9.13 4.81 -5.51
CA PRO A 7 9.27 6.09 -4.83
C PRO A 7 10.56 6.16 -4.01
N ASN A 8 11.24 7.32 -4.01
CA ASN A 8 12.52 7.50 -3.31
C ASN A 8 12.42 7.17 -1.81
N ASP A 9 11.35 7.58 -1.14
CA ASP A 9 11.12 7.31 0.28
C ASP A 9 11.08 5.80 0.60
N LEU A 10 10.54 5.00 -0.33
CA LEU A 10 10.50 3.55 -0.21
C LEU A 10 11.88 2.94 -0.48
N LEU A 11 12.65 3.49 -1.43
CA LEU A 11 14.04 3.09 -1.67
C LEU A 11 14.92 3.37 -0.44
N ASP A 12 14.73 4.50 0.22
CA ASP A 12 15.46 4.84 1.45
C ASP A 12 15.13 3.86 2.56
N THR A 13 13.84 3.57 2.75
CA THR A 13 13.38 2.57 3.73
C THR A 13 13.96 1.17 3.44
N ILE A 14 13.96 0.74 2.17
CA ILE A 14 14.56 -0.53 1.75
C ILE A 14 16.06 -0.53 2.03
N THR A 15 16.74 0.57 1.73
CA THR A 15 18.19 0.72 1.91
C THR A 15 18.57 0.63 3.38
N ILE A 16 17.83 1.32 4.27
CA ILE A 16 18.00 1.22 5.72
C ILE A 16 17.87 -0.24 6.16
N TRP A 17 16.81 -0.93 5.72
CA TRP A 17 16.57 -2.31 6.14
C TRP A 17 17.66 -3.28 5.67
N LEU A 18 18.17 -3.09 4.44
CA LEU A 18 19.28 -3.86 3.90
C LEU A 18 20.59 -3.60 4.65
N ASN A 19 20.82 -2.36 5.09
CA ASN A 19 21.99 -1.99 5.88
C ASN A 19 21.95 -2.64 7.27
N VAL A 20 20.78 -2.63 7.92
CA VAL A 20 20.56 -3.35 9.18
C VAL A 20 20.80 -4.85 9.00
N LYS A 21 20.29 -5.46 7.93
CA LYS A 21 20.54 -6.88 7.66
C LYS A 21 22.03 -7.22 7.51
N LYS A 22 22.78 -6.38 6.80
CA LYS A 22 24.24 -6.52 6.64
C LYS A 22 24.95 -6.48 7.98
N GLU A 23 24.55 -5.56 8.86
CA GLU A 23 25.16 -5.34 10.16
C GLU A 23 24.83 -6.46 11.18
N TYR A 24 23.57 -6.90 11.23
CA TYR A 24 23.10 -7.81 12.28
C TYR A 24 23.07 -9.29 11.87
N ALA A 25 23.10 -9.61 10.57
CA ALA A 25 23.01 -10.99 10.07
C ALA A 25 24.27 -11.45 9.31
N ASP A 26 25.34 -10.65 9.27
CA ASP A 26 26.58 -10.92 8.51
C ASP A 26 26.33 -11.24 7.01
N GLU A 27 25.21 -10.77 6.45
CA GLU A 27 24.91 -10.95 5.03
C GLU A 27 25.86 -10.09 4.17
N LYS A 28 26.71 -10.74 3.36
CA LYS A 28 27.56 -10.05 2.37
C LYS A 28 26.72 -9.44 1.25
N ARG A 29 26.45 -8.15 1.37
CA ARG A 29 25.81 -7.36 0.31
C ARG A 29 26.80 -7.09 -0.82
N VAL A 30 26.46 -7.52 -2.04
CA VAL A 30 27.16 -7.09 -3.25
C VAL A 30 26.45 -5.84 -3.75
N GLU A 31 27.16 -4.72 -3.81
CA GLU A 31 26.61 -3.44 -4.22
C GLU A 31 25.94 -3.56 -5.60
N HIS A 32 24.71 -3.02 -5.73
CA HIS A 32 23.87 -3.12 -6.93
C HIS A 32 23.37 -4.52 -7.31
N SER A 33 23.60 -5.54 -6.49
CA SER A 33 23.02 -6.87 -6.73
C SER A 33 21.53 -6.94 -6.40
N GLU A 34 20.99 -5.93 -5.72
CA GLU A 34 19.59 -5.92 -5.29
C GLU A 34 18.65 -5.76 -6.48
N ARG A 35 18.07 -6.87 -6.91
CA ARG A 35 17.05 -6.87 -7.94
C ARG A 35 15.69 -6.70 -7.31
N ILE A 36 15.20 -5.46 -7.22
CA ILE A 36 13.81 -5.21 -6.83
C ILE A 36 12.92 -5.60 -8.01
N THR A 37 12.23 -6.73 -7.86
CA THR A 37 11.23 -7.22 -8.81
C THR A 37 9.84 -7.03 -8.23
N SER A 38 8.97 -6.27 -8.91
CA SER A 38 7.54 -6.32 -8.63
C SER A 38 6.95 -7.53 -9.32
N VAL A 39 6.74 -8.62 -8.59
CA VAL A 39 5.94 -9.73 -9.11
C VAL A 39 4.51 -9.46 -8.69
N ALA A 40 3.59 -9.45 -9.66
CA ALA A 40 2.17 -9.36 -9.33
C ALA A 40 1.81 -10.58 -8.46
N LEU A 41 1.29 -10.35 -7.26
CA LEU A 41 0.95 -11.41 -6.30
C LEU A 41 0.00 -12.47 -6.90
N MET A 42 -0.79 -12.07 -7.89
CA MET A 42 -1.67 -12.95 -8.67
C MET A 42 -0.91 -14.08 -9.40
N VAL A 43 0.39 -13.92 -9.68
CA VAL A 43 1.23 -14.96 -10.31
C VAL A 43 1.40 -16.17 -9.37
N TYR A 44 1.30 -15.96 -8.06
CA TYR A 44 1.39 -17.02 -7.06
C TYR A 44 0.01 -17.58 -6.66
N GLN A 45 -1.08 -17.05 -7.21
CA GLN A 45 -2.41 -17.58 -6.97
C GLN A 45 -2.62 -18.83 -7.83
N SER A 46 -3.06 -19.93 -7.23
CA SER A 46 -3.44 -21.11 -8.02
C SER A 46 -4.64 -20.81 -8.90
N ALA A 47 -4.58 -21.25 -10.17
CA ALA A 47 -5.71 -21.21 -11.08
C ALA A 47 -6.84 -22.14 -10.60
N GLU A 48 -6.48 -23.28 -10.00
CA GLU A 48 -7.41 -24.26 -9.46
C GLU A 48 -7.16 -24.47 -7.96
N VAL A 49 -8.16 -24.21 -7.14
CA VAL A 49 -8.09 -24.42 -5.68
C VAL A 49 -8.50 -25.84 -5.31
N VAL A 50 -9.32 -26.47 -6.16
CA VAL A 50 -9.84 -27.82 -5.94
C VAL A 50 -9.70 -28.55 -7.27
N HIS A 51 -9.03 -29.70 -7.24
CA HIS A 51 -8.83 -30.55 -8.41
C HIS A 51 -9.86 -31.69 -8.41
N TYR A 52 -10.51 -31.90 -9.55
CA TYR A 52 -11.50 -32.95 -9.74
C TYR A 52 -10.97 -33.98 -10.75
N GLN A 53 -10.76 -35.21 -10.28
CA GLN A 53 -10.30 -36.30 -11.11
C GLN A 53 -11.50 -36.94 -11.84
N GLN A 54 -11.64 -36.66 -13.14
CA GLN A 54 -12.75 -37.15 -13.95
C GLN A 54 -12.87 -38.68 -13.96
N ASP A 55 -11.74 -39.39 -14.07
CA ASP A 55 -11.71 -40.86 -14.14
C ASP A 55 -12.30 -41.55 -12.91
N LYS A 56 -12.16 -40.90 -11.75
CA LYS A 56 -12.60 -41.43 -10.45
C LYS A 56 -13.86 -40.74 -9.93
N GLN A 57 -14.37 -39.76 -10.67
CA GLN A 57 -15.49 -38.90 -10.29
C GLN A 57 -15.35 -38.30 -8.88
N GLN A 58 -14.13 -38.00 -8.44
CA GLN A 58 -13.85 -37.56 -7.07
C GLN A 58 -12.88 -36.38 -7.04
N TYR A 59 -12.96 -35.61 -5.97
CA TYR A 59 -11.96 -34.61 -5.65
C TYR A 59 -10.77 -35.27 -4.95
N ASP A 60 -9.56 -35.04 -5.45
CA ASP A 60 -8.34 -35.66 -4.91
C ASP A 60 -7.45 -34.65 -4.17
N THR A 61 -7.45 -33.39 -4.59
CA THR A 61 -6.58 -32.35 -4.06
C THR A 61 -7.33 -31.06 -3.79
N CYS A 62 -7.09 -30.45 -2.63
CA CYS A 62 -7.61 -29.13 -2.26
C CYS A 62 -6.47 -28.27 -1.72
N LEU A 63 -6.35 -27.05 -2.23
CA LEU A 63 -5.40 -26.05 -1.77
C LEU A 63 -6.01 -25.14 -0.72
N VAL A 64 -5.17 -24.70 0.23
CA VAL A 64 -5.56 -23.84 1.34
C VAL A 64 -4.42 -22.87 1.63
N GLY A 65 -4.75 -21.68 2.16
CA GLY A 65 -3.74 -20.75 2.63
C GLY A 65 -2.92 -20.12 1.50
N ASP A 66 -1.63 -19.92 1.73
CA ASP A 66 -0.75 -19.24 0.77
C ASP A 66 -0.76 -19.88 -0.62
N ALA A 67 -0.81 -21.22 -0.68
CA ALA A 67 -0.90 -22.01 -1.91
C ALA A 67 -2.17 -21.72 -2.73
N ALA A 68 -3.25 -21.26 -2.08
CA ALA A 68 -4.49 -20.91 -2.75
C ALA A 68 -4.59 -19.42 -3.10
N PHE A 69 -4.00 -18.54 -2.28
CA PHE A 69 -4.24 -17.09 -2.32
C PHE A 69 -3.13 -16.26 -2.96
N GLY A 70 -1.86 -16.69 -2.88
CA GLY A 70 -0.72 -15.87 -3.31
C GLY A 70 -0.61 -14.52 -2.57
N VAL A 71 -1.15 -14.39 -1.35
CA VAL A 71 -1.16 -13.14 -0.57
C VAL A 71 0.05 -13.03 0.38
N PRO A 72 0.45 -11.82 0.82
CA PRO A 72 1.61 -11.62 1.69
C PRO A 72 1.47 -12.33 3.04
N PHE A 73 2.62 -12.73 3.61
CA PHE A 73 2.80 -13.66 4.75
C PHE A 73 1.82 -13.50 5.93
N PHE A 74 1.56 -12.28 6.41
CA PHE A 74 0.68 -12.08 7.57
C PHE A 74 -0.81 -12.21 7.25
N ARG A 75 -1.21 -11.92 6.01
CA ARG A 75 -2.61 -12.11 5.57
C ARG A 75 -2.88 -13.55 5.14
N SER A 76 -1.87 -14.23 4.59
CA SER A 76 -2.00 -15.63 4.21
C SER A 76 -2.29 -16.53 5.41
N LEU A 77 -1.74 -16.22 6.58
CA LEU A 77 -2.01 -16.99 7.81
C LEU A 77 -3.49 -16.89 8.23
N ASN A 78 -4.02 -15.68 8.38
CA ASN A 78 -5.42 -15.46 8.78
C ASN A 78 -6.40 -16.06 7.76
N ASN A 79 -6.15 -15.84 6.47
CA ASN A 79 -6.96 -16.41 5.40
C ASN A 79 -6.84 -17.94 5.35
N GLY A 80 -5.65 -18.47 5.61
CA GLY A 80 -5.39 -19.91 5.70
C GLY A 80 -6.21 -20.56 6.80
N ILE A 81 -6.27 -19.98 8.00
CA ILE A 81 -7.09 -20.51 9.12
C ILE A 81 -8.58 -20.51 8.76
N ILE A 82 -9.09 -19.40 8.22
CA ILE A 82 -10.51 -19.28 7.81
C ILE A 82 -10.84 -20.32 6.74
N CYS A 83 -9.97 -20.47 5.74
CA CYS A 83 -10.20 -21.40 4.64
C CYS A 83 -10.04 -22.86 5.07
N SER A 84 -9.10 -23.16 5.96
CA SER A 84 -8.93 -24.51 6.53
C SER A 84 -10.19 -24.95 7.25
N ARG A 85 -10.76 -24.08 8.10
CA ARG A 85 -12.02 -24.37 8.80
C ARG A 85 -13.17 -24.60 7.82
N LYS A 86 -13.26 -23.77 6.78
CA LYS A 86 -14.32 -23.89 5.76
C LYS A 86 -14.15 -25.18 4.95
N LEU A 87 -12.93 -25.51 4.53
CA LEU A 87 -12.62 -26.74 3.82
C LEU A 87 -12.97 -27.97 4.67
N ALA A 88 -12.58 -27.98 5.95
CA ALA A 88 -12.91 -29.07 6.86
C ALA A 88 -14.44 -29.30 6.95
N SER A 89 -15.22 -28.23 7.03
CA SER A 89 -16.68 -28.31 6.99
C SER A 89 -17.21 -28.85 5.65
N CYS A 90 -16.63 -28.42 4.51
CA CYS A 90 -17.02 -28.93 3.19
C CYS A 90 -16.66 -30.40 2.99
N ILE A 91 -15.49 -30.85 3.49
CA ILE A 91 -15.06 -32.24 3.49
C ILE A 91 -16.01 -33.08 4.34
N GLN A 92 -16.36 -32.60 5.54
CA GLN A 92 -17.33 -33.29 6.41
C GLN A 92 -18.69 -33.44 5.72
N LEU A 93 -19.19 -32.42 5.01
CA LEU A 93 -20.44 -32.51 4.25
C LEU A 93 -20.31 -33.44 3.04
N TYR A 94 -19.17 -33.41 2.34
CA TYR A 94 -18.90 -34.27 1.18
C TYR A 94 -18.94 -35.76 1.54
N TYR A 95 -18.28 -36.16 2.63
CA TYR A 95 -18.27 -37.56 3.08
C TYR A 95 -19.48 -37.92 3.97
N GLY A 96 -20.06 -36.95 4.68
CA GLY A 96 -21.18 -37.16 5.61
C GLY A 96 -22.55 -37.27 4.93
N ASN A 97 -22.65 -36.93 3.65
CA ASN A 97 -23.87 -37.05 2.85
C ASN A 97 -24.25 -38.50 2.51
N GLU A 98 -23.58 -39.53 3.06
CA GLU A 98 -24.06 -40.90 2.92
C GLU A 98 -25.34 -41.18 3.73
N SER A 99 -25.70 -40.48 4.83
CA SER A 99 -26.98 -40.78 5.52
C SER A 99 -27.39 -39.87 6.68
N THR A 100 -27.41 -38.54 6.57
CA THR A 100 -28.26 -37.76 7.50
C THR A 100 -28.69 -36.41 6.93
N GLN A 101 -29.99 -36.28 6.67
CA GLN A 101 -30.69 -34.99 6.67
C GLN A 101 -30.58 -34.38 8.08
N THR A 102 -29.46 -33.76 8.42
CA THR A 102 -29.36 -32.95 9.63
C THR A 102 -29.85 -31.55 9.32
N GLY A 103 -31.00 -31.23 9.91
CA GLY A 103 -31.67 -29.93 9.82
C GLY A 103 -30.73 -28.77 10.13
N GLY A 104 -30.89 -27.71 9.35
CA GLY A 104 -30.13 -26.47 9.43
C GLY A 104 -30.15 -25.89 10.84
N GLY A 105 -29.00 -25.96 11.50
CA GLY A 105 -28.73 -25.15 12.68
C GLY A 105 -28.63 -23.68 12.26
N ASN A 106 -29.62 -22.89 12.66
CA ASN A 106 -29.60 -21.43 12.61
C ASN A 106 -28.43 -20.91 13.46
N ILE A 107 -27.28 -20.67 12.86
CA ILE A 107 -26.14 -20.02 13.52
C ILE A 107 -25.72 -18.86 12.62
N LEU A 108 -25.74 -17.65 13.20
CA LEU A 108 -25.36 -16.33 12.67
C LEU A 108 -26.50 -15.47 12.10
N ASN A 109 -27.46 -15.14 12.97
CA ASN A 109 -28.11 -13.84 12.91
C ASN A 109 -27.41 -12.90 13.89
N ASN A 110 -27.16 -11.67 13.42
CA ASN A 110 -26.66 -10.49 14.13
C ASN A 110 -25.13 -10.32 14.18
N LEU A 111 -24.53 -9.86 13.07
CA LEU A 111 -23.55 -8.77 13.10
C LEU A 111 -23.49 -8.04 11.74
N LYS A 112 -23.21 -6.73 11.80
CA LYS A 112 -23.72 -5.65 10.94
C LYS A 112 -23.11 -5.49 9.53
N PHE A 113 -23.98 -4.99 8.62
CA PHE A 113 -23.81 -4.14 7.44
C PHE A 113 -22.72 -4.46 6.38
N GLY A 114 -23.18 -4.78 5.16
CA GLY A 114 -22.38 -4.89 3.93
C GLY A 114 -21.85 -6.30 3.65
N TRP A 115 -21.17 -6.91 4.62
CA TRP A 115 -20.47 -8.19 4.46
C TRP A 115 -21.39 -9.42 4.51
N THR A 116 -22.53 -9.31 5.20
CA THR A 116 -23.49 -10.40 5.37
C THR A 116 -24.12 -10.84 4.06
N LYS A 117 -24.23 -9.99 3.03
CA LYS A 117 -24.76 -10.42 1.73
C LYS A 117 -23.81 -11.38 1.00
N LEU A 118 -22.51 -11.11 1.02
CA LEU A 118 -21.50 -11.99 0.41
C LEU A 118 -21.30 -13.27 1.22
N VAL A 119 -21.25 -13.15 2.55
CA VAL A 119 -21.14 -14.34 3.42
C VAL A 119 -22.42 -15.18 3.35
N ASN A 120 -23.62 -14.58 3.29
CA ASN A 120 -24.87 -15.31 3.08
C ASN A 120 -24.94 -15.94 1.69
N GLN A 121 -24.43 -15.30 0.63
CA GLN A 121 -24.29 -15.96 -0.68
C GLN A 121 -23.35 -17.17 -0.61
N ALA A 122 -22.20 -17.03 0.05
CA ALA A 122 -21.29 -18.15 0.29
C ALA A 122 -21.87 -19.21 1.23
N HIS A 123 -22.84 -18.85 2.07
CA HIS A 123 -23.56 -19.77 2.94
C HIS A 123 -24.66 -20.52 2.19
N CYS A 124 -25.36 -19.88 1.25
CA CYS A 124 -26.27 -20.55 0.31
C CYS A 124 -25.53 -21.56 -0.56
N LEU A 125 -24.27 -21.29 -0.91
CA LEU A 125 -23.43 -22.21 -1.67
C LEU A 125 -23.05 -23.48 -0.87
N LEU A 126 -23.06 -23.44 0.47
CA LEU A 126 -22.82 -24.65 1.28
C LEU A 126 -23.97 -25.67 1.23
N ASN A 127 -25.18 -25.25 0.84
CA ASN A 127 -26.29 -26.16 0.60
C ASN A 127 -26.34 -26.65 -0.86
N SER A 128 -25.27 -26.41 -1.64
CA SER A 128 -25.17 -26.99 -2.97
C SER A 128 -24.83 -28.48 -2.90
N ASN A 129 -25.23 -29.23 -3.93
CA ASN A 129 -24.88 -30.65 -4.08
C ASN A 129 -23.36 -30.89 -4.23
N GLU A 130 -22.55 -29.83 -4.31
CA GLU A 130 -21.10 -29.88 -4.55
C GLU A 130 -20.33 -29.01 -3.53
N PRO A 131 -20.21 -29.45 -2.25
CA PRO A 131 -19.64 -28.63 -1.17
C PRO A 131 -18.18 -28.20 -1.40
N LEU A 132 -17.38 -29.00 -2.10
CA LEU A 132 -15.98 -28.66 -2.43
C LEU A 132 -15.88 -27.61 -3.54
N LYS A 133 -16.83 -27.57 -4.48
CA LYS A 133 -16.93 -26.48 -5.46
C LYS A 133 -17.38 -25.18 -4.81
N ALA A 134 -18.27 -25.25 -3.81
CA ALA A 134 -18.61 -24.09 -3.00
C ALA A 134 -17.41 -23.52 -2.24
N TYR A 135 -16.50 -24.41 -1.78
CA TYR A 135 -15.24 -23.99 -1.18
C TYR A 135 -14.33 -23.25 -2.16
N SER A 136 -14.15 -23.75 -3.39
CA SER A 136 -13.30 -23.06 -4.38
C SER A 136 -13.82 -21.65 -4.72
N GLN A 137 -15.13 -21.49 -4.84
CA GLN A 137 -15.77 -20.18 -5.04
C GLN A 137 -15.57 -19.25 -3.84
N PHE A 138 -15.67 -19.78 -2.62
CA PHE A 138 -15.41 -19.03 -1.40
C PHE A 138 -13.96 -18.50 -1.35
N VAL A 139 -12.99 -19.34 -1.68
CA VAL A 139 -11.58 -18.96 -1.75
C VAL A 139 -11.36 -17.87 -2.81
N HIS A 140 -11.93 -18.04 -4.00
CA HIS A 140 -11.81 -17.04 -5.06
C HIS A 140 -12.39 -15.67 -4.65
N LEU A 141 -13.55 -15.66 -3.99
CA LEU A 141 -14.17 -14.44 -3.48
C LEU A 141 -13.29 -13.75 -2.43
N MET A 142 -12.70 -14.51 -1.52
CA MET A 142 -11.77 -13.99 -0.51
C MET A 142 -10.51 -13.39 -1.14
N ALA A 143 -9.96 -14.03 -2.18
CA ALA A 143 -8.79 -13.53 -2.90
C ALA A 143 -9.10 -12.17 -3.58
N THR A 144 -10.20 -12.11 -4.33
CA THR A 144 -10.65 -10.89 -5.01
C THR A 144 -10.88 -9.74 -4.03
N LYS A 145 -11.48 -10.03 -2.88
CA LYS A 145 -11.67 -9.04 -1.80
C LYS A 145 -10.34 -8.45 -1.35
N GLU A 146 -9.34 -9.28 -1.07
CA GLU A 146 -8.03 -8.81 -0.62
C GLU A 146 -7.35 -7.92 -1.66
N ILE A 147 -7.46 -8.29 -2.95
CA ILE A 147 -6.95 -7.50 -4.07
C ILE A 147 -7.64 -6.12 -4.12
N VAL A 148 -8.97 -6.09 -4.04
CA VAL A 148 -9.73 -4.82 -4.06
C VAL A 148 -9.38 -3.93 -2.87
N ILE A 149 -9.26 -4.50 -1.67
CA ILE A 149 -8.84 -3.74 -0.47
C ILE A 149 -7.42 -3.18 -0.67
N ALA A 150 -6.51 -3.97 -1.24
CA ALA A 150 -5.15 -3.52 -1.51
C ALA A 150 -5.13 -2.38 -2.54
N GLN A 151 -5.90 -2.49 -3.63
CA GLN A 151 -6.05 -1.44 -4.64
C GLN A 151 -6.66 -0.16 -4.03
N ASN A 152 -7.71 -0.28 -3.23
CA ASN A 152 -8.33 0.87 -2.57
C ASN A 152 -7.37 1.55 -1.60
N LYS A 153 -6.55 0.79 -0.87
CA LYS A 153 -5.50 1.36 0.00
C LYS A 153 -4.43 2.08 -0.82
N ALA A 154 -3.98 1.51 -1.93
CA ALA A 154 -3.02 2.15 -2.82
C ALA A 154 -3.58 3.47 -3.39
N ASN A 155 -4.83 3.46 -3.85
CA ASN A 155 -5.51 4.66 -4.36
C ASN A 155 -5.68 5.73 -3.28
N PHE A 156 -6.01 5.33 -2.05
CA PHE A 156 -6.13 6.25 -0.92
C PHE A 156 -4.79 6.89 -0.54
N LEU A 157 -3.71 6.10 -0.50
CA LEU A 157 -2.36 6.61 -0.25
C LEU A 157 -1.92 7.58 -1.35
N PHE A 158 -2.23 7.27 -2.61
CA PHE A 158 -1.98 8.18 -3.73
C PHE A 158 -2.75 9.51 -3.58
N ALA A 159 -4.04 9.46 -3.21
CA ALA A 159 -4.83 10.66 -2.97
C ALA A 159 -4.30 11.48 -1.78
N ALA A 160 -3.86 10.82 -0.71
CA ALA A 160 -3.25 11.48 0.44
C ALA A 160 -1.92 12.16 0.08
N ASP A 161 -1.08 11.50 -0.72
CA ASP A 161 0.17 12.09 -1.23
C ASP A 161 -0.11 13.31 -2.12
N MET A 162 -1.12 13.24 -2.99
CA MET A 162 -1.54 14.37 -3.81
C MET A 162 -2.02 15.54 -2.95
N MET A 163 -2.82 15.28 -1.92
CA MET A 163 -3.27 16.30 -0.97
C MET A 163 -2.10 16.92 -0.18
N ASN A 164 -1.12 16.11 0.24
CA ASN A 164 0.07 16.60 0.91
C ASN A 164 0.92 17.49 -0.01
N LYS A 165 1.05 17.13 -1.29
CA LYS A 165 1.73 17.97 -2.30
C LYS A 165 1.02 19.30 -2.50
N ILE A 166 -0.32 19.30 -2.57
CA ILE A 166 -1.12 20.53 -2.68
C ILE A 166 -0.94 21.38 -1.42
N ASN A 167 -1.07 20.78 -0.23
CA ASN A 167 -0.89 21.49 1.05
C ASN A 167 0.54 22.02 1.23
N GLY A 168 1.56 21.33 0.71
CA GLY A 168 2.94 21.80 0.74
C GLY A 168 3.24 22.90 -0.30
N SER A 169 2.50 22.93 -1.41
CA SER A 169 2.66 23.94 -2.48
C SER A 169 1.87 25.22 -2.21
N VAL A 170 0.78 25.12 -1.45
CA VAL A 170 0.02 26.28 -1.00
C VAL A 170 0.70 26.81 0.27
N PRO A 171 1.23 28.04 0.26
CA PRO A 171 1.70 28.67 1.48
C PRO A 171 0.57 28.61 2.51
N TRP A 172 0.77 27.90 3.62
CA TRP A 172 -0.19 27.82 4.72
C TRP A 172 -0.63 29.21 5.23
N GLN A 173 0.13 30.25 4.88
CA GLN A 173 -0.18 31.67 5.08
C GLN A 173 -1.41 32.13 4.28
N LEU A 174 -1.68 31.62 3.08
CA LEU A 174 -2.86 31.99 2.28
C LEU A 174 -4.15 31.38 2.82
N ASN A 175 -4.09 30.23 3.50
CA ASN A 175 -5.27 29.60 4.10
C ASN A 175 -5.69 30.25 5.44
N LYS A 176 -4.91 31.21 5.94
CA LYS A 176 -5.24 31.99 7.14
C LYS A 176 -5.86 33.35 6.85
N TRP A 177 -5.88 33.79 5.60
CA TRP A 177 -6.35 35.13 5.27
C TRP A 177 -7.86 35.11 5.19
N SER A 178 -8.51 36.00 5.95
CA SER A 178 -9.93 36.24 5.78
C SER A 178 -10.17 36.80 4.38
N SER A 179 -11.38 36.66 3.84
CA SER A 179 -11.72 37.29 2.56
C SER A 179 -11.43 38.79 2.54
N GLU A 180 -11.54 39.46 3.70
CA GLU A 180 -11.21 40.87 3.88
C GLU A 180 -9.70 41.14 3.74
N ASP A 181 -8.84 40.29 4.33
CA ASP A 181 -7.38 40.41 4.22
C ASP A 181 -6.90 40.21 2.78
N VAL A 182 -7.54 39.28 2.06
CA VAL A 182 -7.25 39.01 0.64
C VAL A 182 -7.61 40.23 -0.23
N ASP A 183 -8.75 40.86 0.03
CA ASP A 183 -9.19 42.02 -0.74
C ASP A 183 -8.36 43.27 -0.40
N HIS A 184 -7.95 43.45 0.87
CA HIS A 184 -7.00 44.49 1.25
C HIS A 184 -5.64 44.34 0.57
N LEU A 185 -5.14 43.10 0.45
CA LEU A 185 -3.88 42.84 -0.22
C LEU A 185 -3.96 43.14 -1.72
N LYS A 186 -5.07 42.80 -2.37
CA LYS A 186 -5.31 43.14 -3.78
C LYS A 186 -5.32 44.65 -3.95
N GLU A 187 -6.07 45.39 -3.14
CA GLU A 187 -6.11 46.86 -3.20
C GLU A 187 -4.71 47.46 -3.02
N THR A 188 -3.90 46.92 -2.11
CA THR A 188 -2.54 47.39 -1.87
C THR A 188 -1.63 47.16 -3.09
N ILE A 189 -1.71 45.99 -3.73
CA ILE A 189 -0.95 45.68 -4.95
C ILE A 189 -1.39 46.56 -6.13
N TYR A 190 -2.69 46.76 -6.33
CA TYR A 190 -3.20 47.63 -7.38
C TYR A 190 -2.77 49.08 -7.19
N SER A 191 -2.75 49.56 -5.94
CA SER A 191 -2.32 50.92 -5.60
C SER A 191 -0.82 51.14 -5.81
N ASN A 192 0.02 50.16 -5.43
CA ASN A 192 1.48 50.24 -5.63
C ASN A 192 1.88 50.18 -7.11
N ASN A 193 1.19 49.38 -7.93
CA ASN A 193 1.50 49.31 -9.36
C ASN A 193 1.13 50.58 -10.12
N GLN A 194 0.12 51.34 -9.67
CA GLN A 194 -0.20 52.65 -10.27
C GLN A 194 0.81 53.74 -9.91
N SER A 195 1.48 53.63 -8.75
CA SER A 195 2.49 54.62 -8.34
C SER A 195 3.81 54.44 -9.10
N ILE A 196 4.18 53.21 -9.45
CA ILE A 196 5.42 52.90 -10.19
C ILE A 196 5.39 53.44 -11.62
N THR A 197 4.23 53.48 -12.29
CA THR A 197 4.10 54.03 -13.65
C THR A 197 4.25 55.56 -13.77
N THR A 198 4.52 56.27 -12.66
CA THR A 198 4.62 57.74 -12.66
C THR A 198 6.04 58.28 -12.44
N THR A 199 7.06 57.41 -12.36
CA THR A 199 8.43 57.80 -12.00
C THR A 199 9.52 57.33 -12.98
N ASP A 200 9.15 56.87 -14.19
CA ASP A 200 10.12 56.44 -15.21
C ASP A 200 10.54 57.53 -16.21
N ASP A 201 10.17 58.80 -16.00
CA ASP A 201 10.57 59.89 -16.90
C ASP A 201 11.86 60.65 -16.51
N GLN A 202 12.55 60.27 -15.42
CA GLN A 202 13.86 60.85 -15.10
C GLN A 202 14.80 59.87 -14.40
N ILE A 203 15.52 59.05 -15.17
CA ILE A 203 16.80 58.49 -14.72
C ILE A 203 17.86 58.87 -15.75
N ASP A 204 18.68 59.84 -15.35
CA ASP A 204 19.92 60.25 -15.99
C ASP A 204 20.86 59.06 -16.13
N SER A 205 21.24 58.78 -17.37
CA SER A 205 22.34 57.90 -17.71
C SER A 205 23.65 58.57 -17.29
N ASN A 206 24.23 58.23 -16.14
CA ASN A 206 25.68 58.35 -15.92
C ASN A 206 26.14 57.62 -14.64
N THR A 207 27.22 56.84 -14.80
CA THR A 207 28.16 56.33 -13.76
C THR A 207 27.53 55.37 -12.73
N TRP A 208 28.02 54.16 -12.48
CA TRP A 208 29.36 53.70 -12.06
C TRP A 208 29.50 52.20 -12.47
N GLU A 209 30.54 51.79 -13.17
CA GLU A 209 31.84 51.29 -12.67
C GLU A 209 31.73 50.14 -11.64
N ASP A 210 32.05 48.95 -12.15
CA ASP A 210 32.73 47.80 -11.54
C ASP A 210 32.83 47.75 -10.00
N GLU A 211 32.07 46.84 -9.39
CA GLU A 211 32.49 46.18 -8.15
C GLU A 211 32.20 44.67 -8.24
N ASP A 212 33.29 43.92 -8.45
CA ASP A 212 33.40 42.49 -8.19
C ASP A 212 33.08 42.22 -6.71
N TYR A 213 32.09 41.37 -6.44
CA TYR A 213 31.90 40.75 -5.14
C TYR A 213 32.14 39.24 -5.23
N ASP A 214 33.33 38.86 -4.78
CA ASP A 214 33.68 37.53 -4.30
C ASP A 214 32.80 37.16 -3.09
N LEU A 215 32.13 36.02 -3.16
CA LEU A 215 31.52 35.34 -2.01
C LEU A 215 31.97 33.87 -1.96
N VAL A 216 33.16 33.69 -1.36
CA VAL A 216 33.46 32.80 -0.21
C VAL A 216 32.41 31.70 0.05
N GLN A 217 32.68 30.42 -0.24
CA GLN A 217 33.39 29.43 0.61
C GLN A 217 33.04 29.45 2.11
N GLU A 218 32.04 28.67 2.54
CA GLU A 218 32.06 28.01 3.86
C GLU A 218 30.89 27.03 3.96
N PHE A 219 31.19 25.74 4.15
CA PHE A 219 30.55 24.81 5.09
C PHE A 219 31.04 23.37 4.80
N ASP A 220 32.31 23.12 5.16
CA ASP A 220 32.73 21.82 5.68
C ASP A 220 32.92 22.02 7.19
N ILE A 221 32.35 21.10 7.97
CA ILE A 221 32.68 20.69 9.36
C ILE A 221 31.36 20.22 9.99
N LEU A 222 31.18 18.89 10.06
CA LEU A 222 30.68 18.14 11.22
C LEU A 222 30.69 16.64 10.88
N GLU A 223 31.89 16.08 10.70
CA GLU A 223 32.14 14.63 10.81
C GLU A 223 33.30 14.42 11.79
N SER A 224 32.98 14.37 13.08
CA SER A 224 33.78 13.72 14.12
C SER A 224 32.95 13.73 15.39
N ASP A 225 32.38 12.58 15.76
CA ASP A 225 32.20 12.14 17.17
C ASP A 225 31.14 11.03 17.28
N LEU A 226 31.35 9.88 16.62
CA LEU A 226 30.71 8.62 17.01
C LEU A 226 31.62 7.42 16.73
N SER A 227 32.86 7.48 17.24
CA SER A 227 33.71 6.30 17.40
C SER A 227 34.27 6.29 18.81
N ASN A 228 33.48 5.84 19.79
CA ASN A 228 33.95 5.33 21.08
C ASN A 228 32.75 4.78 21.86
N ASN A 229 32.42 3.50 21.65
CA ASN A 229 31.88 2.61 22.68
C ASN A 229 31.76 1.19 22.12
N SER A 230 32.88 0.49 22.05
CA SER A 230 32.92 -0.96 21.86
C SER A 230 34.04 -1.55 22.73
N GLN A 231 33.81 -1.59 24.04
CA GLN A 231 34.49 -2.50 24.96
C GLN A 231 33.77 -2.51 26.31
N GLN A 232 32.84 -3.46 26.48
CA GLN A 232 32.55 -4.18 27.75
C GLN A 232 31.27 -5.01 27.59
N ASP A 233 31.47 -6.30 27.33
CA ASP A 233 30.89 -7.46 28.03
C ASP A 233 30.77 -8.69 27.11
#